data_AF-A0A2E3NT56-F1
#
_entry.id   AF-A0A2E3NT56-F1
#
_cell.length_a   1.000
_cell.length_b   1.000
_cell.length_c   1.000
_cell.angle_alpha   90.00
_cell.angle_beta   90.00
_cell.angle_gamma   90.00
#
_symmetry.space_group_name_H-M   'P 1'
#
loop_
_entity.id
_entity.type
_entity.pdbx_description
1 polymer ?
#
loop_
_entity_poly.entity_id
_entity_poly.type
_entity_poly.pdbx_seq_one_letter_code
_entity_poly.pdbx_strand_id
1 'polypeptide(L)'
;MTRSLNEAHEATATLTSLLQTQELVRRIVARLLHVDVMAVDAAIDAGLAELGEHLRVDRAYVFVVNGSTMRNTHEGCASGIRPE
;
A
#
# COMPACT_ATOMS: atom_id res chain seq x y z
N MET A 1 -34.70 10.60 -13.04
CA MET A 1 -34.62 9.99 -11.69
C MET A 1 -33.48 8.98 -11.57
N THR A 2 -33.23 8.14 -12.58
CA THR A 2 -32.15 7.13 -12.61
C THR A 2 -30.72 7.69 -12.64
N ARG A 3 -30.48 8.79 -13.35
CA ARG A 3 -29.14 9.43 -13.44
C ARG A 3 -28.60 9.93 -12.09
N SER A 4 -29.43 10.63 -11.33
CA SER A 4 -29.06 11.19 -10.01
C SER A 4 -28.80 10.10 -8.95
N LEU A 5 -29.49 8.95 -9.05
CA LEU A 5 -29.22 7.78 -8.23
C LEU A 5 -27.87 7.12 -8.55
N ASN A 6 -27.46 7.13 -9.83
CA ASN A 6 -26.17 6.56 -10.24
C ASN A 6 -24.99 7.43 -9.78
N GLU A 7 -25.12 8.75 -9.93
CA GLU A 7 -24.12 9.72 -9.48
C GLU A 7 -23.91 9.66 -7.95
N ALA A 8 -24.99 9.49 -7.18
CA ALA A 8 -24.90 9.31 -5.73
C ALA A 8 -24.16 8.00 -5.36
N HIS A 9 -24.46 6.88 -6.02
CA HIS A 9 -23.77 5.61 -5.78
C HIS A 9 -22.28 5.67 -6.15
N GLU A 10 -21.93 6.30 -7.26
CA GLU A 10 -20.52 6.48 -7.68
C GLU A 10 -19.75 7.36 -6.69
N ALA A 11 -20.36 8.45 -6.21
CA ALA A 11 -19.77 9.30 -5.19
C ALA A 11 -19.57 8.55 -3.87
N THR A 12 -20.56 7.76 -3.42
CA THR A 12 -20.43 6.92 -2.24
C THR A 12 -19.32 5.88 -2.41
N ALA A 13 -19.26 5.17 -3.54
CA ALA A 13 -18.22 4.17 -3.80
C ALA A 13 -16.81 4.80 -3.79
N THR A 14 -16.66 5.99 -4.38
CA THR A 14 -15.40 6.74 -4.37
C THR A 14 -14.99 7.12 -2.96
N LEU A 15 -15.91 7.66 -2.16
CA LEU A 15 -15.65 8.01 -0.76
C LEU A 15 -15.29 6.78 0.08
N THR A 16 -16.00 5.67 -0.10
CA THR A 16 -15.70 4.40 0.58
C THR A 16 -14.29 3.94 0.24
N SER A 17 -13.90 3.95 -1.04
CA SER A 17 -12.56 3.57 -1.48
C SER A 17 -11.46 4.46 -0.87
N LEU A 18 -11.72 5.78 -0.78
CA LEU A 18 -10.78 6.73 -0.16
C LEU A 18 -10.61 6.44 1.33
N LEU A 19 -11.71 6.25 2.06
CA LEU A 19 -11.67 5.95 3.50
C LEU A 19 -10.97 4.63 3.80
N GLN A 20 -11.21 3.59 2.99
CA GLN A 20 -10.51 2.31 3.12
C GLN A 20 -9.00 2.46 2.92
N THR A 21 -8.60 3.23 1.91
CA THR A 21 -7.19 3.52 1.63
C THR A 21 -6.55 4.31 2.79
N GLN A 22 -7.24 5.33 3.29
CA GLN A 22 -6.76 6.13 4.43
C GLN A 22 -6.59 5.29 5.70
N GLU A 23 -7.54 4.41 6.01
CA GLU A 23 -7.43 3.52 7.17
C GLU A 23 -6.27 2.54 7.03
N LEU A 24 -6.06 1.97 5.84
CA LEU A 24 -4.90 1.12 5.57
C LEU A 24 -3.58 1.86 5.80
N VAL A 25 -3.43 3.05 5.20
CA VAL A 25 -2.23 3.89 5.38
C VAL A 25 -2.02 4.21 6.86
N ARG A 26 -3.08 4.60 7.58
CA ARG A 26 -3.03 4.90 9.01
C ARG A 26 -2.51 3.70 9.83
N ARG A 27 -2.99 2.48 9.56
CA ARG A 27 -2.53 1.26 10.24
C ARG A 27 -1.06 0.96 9.96
N ILE A 28 -0.62 1.08 8.71
CA ILE A 28 0.78 0.84 8.32
C ILE A 28 1.71 1.84 9.01
N VAL A 29 1.38 3.13 8.95
CA VAL A 29 2.16 4.19 9.61
C VAL A 29 2.21 3.96 11.12
N ALA A 30 1.07 3.67 11.75
CA ALA A 30 1.02 3.40 13.19
C ALA A 30 1.90 2.20 13.58
N ARG A 31 1.93 1.14 12.77
CA ARG A 31 2.81 -0.02 12.99
C ARG A 31 4.29 0.38 12.90
N LEU A 32 4.68 1.10 11.85
CA LEU A 32 6.06 1.52 11.62
C LEU A 32 6.58 2.48 12.70
N LEU A 33 5.70 3.30 13.30
CA LEU A 33 6.09 4.20 14.40
C LEU A 33 6.37 3.49 15.73
N HIS A 34 5.87 2.28 15.93
CA HIS A 34 5.92 1.58 17.23
C HIS A 34 6.69 0.26 17.21
N VAL A 35 7.07 -0.24 16.03
CA VAL A 35 7.83 -1.47 15.90
C VAL A 35 9.27 -1.28 16.40
N ASP A 36 9.85 -2.33 16.99
CA ASP A 36 11.26 -2.35 17.34
C ASP A 36 12.12 -2.18 16.08
N VAL A 37 13.28 -1.53 16.21
CA VAL A 37 14.21 -1.30 15.09
C VAL A 37 14.59 -2.59 14.37
N MET A 38 14.69 -3.72 15.07
CA MET A 38 15.01 -5.02 14.50
C MET A 38 13.86 -5.65 13.70
N ALA A 39 12.65 -5.09 13.80
CA ALA A 39 11.46 -5.58 13.11
C ALA A 39 10.90 -4.58 12.07
N VAL A 40 11.59 -3.47 11.82
CA VAL A 40 11.19 -2.46 10.82
C VAL A 40 11.09 -3.07 9.43
N ASP A 41 12.08 -3.87 9.01
CA ASP A 41 12.08 -4.49 7.68
C ASP A 41 10.84 -5.38 7.46
N ALA A 42 10.55 -6.24 8.44
CA ALA A 42 9.35 -7.09 8.41
C ALA A 42 8.05 -6.28 8.40
N ALA A 43 8.02 -5.13 9.10
CA ALA A 43 6.87 -4.24 9.09
C ALA A 43 6.68 -3.53 7.74
N ILE A 44 7.78 -3.19 7.05
CA ILE A 44 7.75 -2.64 5.68
C ILE A 44 7.22 -3.70 4.71
N ASP A 45 7.74 -4.93 4.76
CA ASP A 45 7.29 -6.02 3.89
C ASP A 45 5.79 -6.30 4.07
N ALA A 46 5.32 -6.35 5.32
CA ALA A 46 3.90 -6.51 5.62
C ALA A 46 3.07 -5.33 5.09
N GLY A 47 3.55 -4.10 5.23
CA GLY A 47 2.87 -2.91 4.70
C GLY A 47 2.78 -2.91 3.18
N LEU A 48 3.87 -3.30 2.49
CA LEU A 48 3.90 -3.45 1.03
C LEU A 48 2.92 -4.52 0.54
N ALA A 49 2.83 -5.66 1.24
CA ALA A 49 1.86 -6.70 0.91
C ALA A 49 0.41 -6.20 1.05
N GLU A 50 0.07 -5.58 2.18
CA GLU A 50 -1.29 -5.04 2.40
C GLU A 50 -1.65 -3.94 1.38
N LEU A 51 -0.71 -3.06 1.02
CA LEU A 51 -0.91 -2.05 -0.03
C LEU A 51 -1.04 -2.66 -1.41
N GLY A 52 -0.20 -3.65 -1.73
CA GLY A 52 -0.20 -4.36 -3.00
C GLY A 52 -1.54 -5.03 -3.28
N GLU A 53 -2.07 -5.74 -2.27
CA GLU A 53 -3.38 -6.38 -2.33
C GLU A 53 -4.52 -5.35 -2.46
N HIS A 54 -4.49 -4.28 -1.65
CA HIS A 54 -5.53 -3.25 -1.64
C HIS A 54 -5.59 -2.47 -2.96
N LEU A 55 -4.44 -2.11 -3.52
CA LEU A 55 -4.33 -1.37 -4.78
C LEU A 55 -4.35 -2.26 -6.02
N ARG A 56 -4.26 -3.59 -5.85
CA ARG A 56 -4.26 -4.60 -6.92
C ARG A 56 -3.13 -4.35 -7.93
N VAL A 57 -1.94 -4.03 -7.42
CA VAL A 57 -0.73 -3.82 -8.22
C VAL A 57 0.10 -5.09 -8.31
N ASP A 58 0.77 -5.31 -9.43
CA ASP A 58 1.61 -6.50 -9.63
C ASP A 58 2.88 -6.45 -8.77
N ARG A 59 3.46 -5.24 -8.63
CA ARG A 59 4.71 -5.00 -7.91
C ARG A 59 4.74 -3.66 -7.19
N ALA A 60 5.45 -3.60 -6.06
CA ALA A 60 5.76 -2.40 -5.32
C ALA A 60 7.18 -2.49 -4.72
N TYR A 61 7.87 -1.36 -4.64
CA TYR A 61 9.28 -1.32 -4.23
C TYR A 61 9.55 -0.24 -3.19
N VAL A 62 10.53 -0.48 -2.34
CA VAL A 62 11.17 0.54 -1.49
C VAL A 62 12.65 0.58 -1.83
N PHE A 63 13.12 1.79 -2.18
CA PHE A 63 14.51 2.04 -2.52
C PHE A 63 15.16 2.94 -1.48
N VAL A 64 16.38 2.56 -1.07
CA VAL A 64 17.28 3.45 -0.34
C VAL A 64 18.26 4.07 -1.33
N VAL A 65 18.35 5.40 -1.31
CA VAL A 65 19.25 6.17 -2.17
C VAL A 65 20.38 6.76 -1.32
N ASN A 66 21.62 6.38 -1.65
CA ASN A 66 22.84 6.84 -0.99
C ASN A 66 23.79 7.44 -2.03
N GLY A 67 23.79 8.78 -2.15
CA GLY A 67 24.58 9.48 -3.16
C GLY A 67 24.15 9.07 -4.58
N SER A 68 25.07 8.49 -5.34
CA SER A 68 24.82 7.96 -6.69
C SER A 68 24.36 6.50 -6.73
N THR A 69 24.23 5.85 -5.56
CA THR A 69 23.80 4.46 -5.46
C THR A 69 22.33 4.37 -5.06
N MET A 70 21.60 3.46 -5.68
CA MET A 70 20.22 3.12 -5.34
C MET A 70 20.16 1.62 -5.08
N ARG A 71 19.57 1.22 -3.96
CA ARG A 71 19.41 -0.17 -3.57
C ARG A 71 17.93 -0.46 -3.35
N ASN A 72 17.40 -1.46 -4.08
CA ASN A 72 16.11 -2.05 -3.76
C ASN A 72 16.24 -2.77 -2.42
N THR A 73 15.46 -2.36 -1.41
CA THR A 73 15.53 -2.95 -0.07
C THR A 73 14.33 -3.82 0.24
N HIS A 74 13.17 -3.54 -0.38
CA HIS A 74 11.96 -4.34 -0.25
C HIS A 74 11.23 -4.38 -1.58
N GLU A 75 10.75 -5.57 -1.94
CA GLU A 75 9.91 -5.80 -3.11
C GLU A 75 8.69 -6.62 -2.71
N GLY A 76 7.51 -6.08 -2.97
CA GLY A 76 6.24 -6.81 -2.87
C GLY A 76 5.79 -7.26 -4.25
N CYS A 77 5.61 -8.56 -4.45
CA CYS A 77 5.07 -9.13 -5.68
C CYS A 77 3.70 -9.75 -5.44
N ALA A 78 2.77 -9.57 -6.37
CA ALA A 78 1.53 -10.34 -6.39
C ALA A 78 1.82 -11.85 -6.60
N SER A 79 0.86 -12.69 -6.20
CA SER A 79 0.97 -14.15 -6.36
C SER A 79 1.24 -14.53 -7.83
N GLY A 80 2.27 -15.34 -8.05
CA GLY A 80 2.67 -15.79 -9.39
C GLY A 80 3.64 -14.84 -10.13
N ILE A 81 3.93 -13.67 -9.57
CA ILE A 81 4.91 -12.73 -10.10
C ILE A 81 6.28 -13.01 -9.46
N ARG A 82 7.34 -13.11 -10.29
CA ARG A 82 8.71 -13.30 -9.80
C ARG A 82 9.31 -11.94 -9.39
N PRO A 83 10.07 -11.90 -8.27
CA PRO A 83 10.90 -10.75 -7.92
C PRO A 83 12.01 -10.48 -8.95
N GLU A 84 12.56 -9.28 -8.92
CA GLU A 84 13.63 -8.80 -9.81
C GLU A 84 15.05 -8.91 -9.20
#